data_AF-A0A4R6C6Z5-F1
#
_entry.id   AF-A0A4R6C6Z5-F1
#
_cell.length_a   1.000
_cell.length_b   1.000
_cell.length_c   1.000
_cell.angle_alpha   90.00
_cell.angle_beta   90.00
_cell.angle_gamma   90.00
#
_symmetry.space_group_name_H-M   'P 1'
#
loop_
_entity.id
_entity.type
_entity.pdbx_description
1 polymer ?
#
loop_
_entity_poly.entity_id
_entity_poly.type
_entity_poly.pdbx_seq_one_letter_code
_entity_poly.pdbx_strand_id
1 'polypeptide(L)'
;MFKELLTSIGIGDSKIDTKLEKTSFRLDEDINGVVDVHELDGLEIDHIELSLIERKKNSDEMSQFEYLDEKLASFTIENRGSETIPFKFPAIHNVEDVDHTFVIITHVFVSSSVDYYDEDEVYFKSIS
;
A
#
# COMPACT_ATOMS: atom_id res chain seq x y z
N MET A 1 1.90 -17.71 14.60
CA MET A 1 2.07 -17.86 13.14
C MET A 1 0.80 -17.36 12.51
N PHE A 2 0.78 -16.10 12.09
CA PHE A 2 -0.25 -15.57 11.20
C PHE A 2 0.44 -15.39 9.86
N LYS A 3 -0.06 -16.09 8.86
CA LYS A 3 0.50 -16.13 7.51
C LYS A 3 -0.69 -16.12 6.58
N GLU A 4 -1.33 -14.97 6.45
CA GLU A 4 -2.36 -14.70 5.47
C GLU A 4 -2.52 -13.18 5.42
N LEU A 5 -1.79 -12.55 4.49
CA LEU A 5 -2.08 -11.23 3.94
C LEU A 5 -1.19 -11.09 2.70
N LEU A 6 -1.76 -11.48 1.56
CA LEU A 6 -1.35 -11.13 0.21
C LEU A 6 -2.64 -11.15 -0.62
N THR A 7 -3.54 -10.20 -0.38
CA THR A 7 -4.69 -10.02 -1.27
C THR A 7 -4.26 -9.16 -2.44
N SER A 8 -3.40 -9.71 -3.29
CA SER A 8 -3.23 -9.17 -4.64
C SER A 8 -4.48 -9.60 -5.43
N ILE A 9 -5.40 -8.68 -5.64
CA ILE A 9 -6.63 -8.94 -6.42
C ILE A 9 -6.35 -8.54 -7.86
N GLY A 10 -6.28 -9.55 -8.74
CA GLY A 10 -6.09 -9.39 -10.17
C GLY A 10 -6.99 -10.31 -11.00
N ILE A 11 -7.02 -10.10 -12.32
CA ILE A 11 -7.75 -10.91 -13.29
C ILE A 11 -6.77 -11.81 -14.06
N GLY A 12 -7.02 -13.12 -14.07
CA GLY A 12 -6.17 -14.07 -14.82
C GLY A 12 -4.80 -14.27 -14.16
N ASP A 13 -3.74 -14.28 -14.96
CA ASP A 13 -2.35 -14.38 -14.50
C ASP A 13 -1.72 -13.00 -14.18
N SER A 14 -2.42 -11.91 -14.53
CA SER A 14 -2.01 -10.53 -14.28
C SER A 14 -2.10 -10.16 -12.80
N LYS A 15 -1.04 -9.53 -12.27
CA LYS A 15 -0.96 -9.13 -10.86
C LYS A 15 -0.12 -7.87 -10.64
N ILE A 16 -0.40 -7.22 -9.53
CA ILE A 16 0.39 -6.12 -8.97
C ILE A 16 1.00 -6.61 -7.65
N ASP A 17 2.24 -6.22 -7.39
CA ASP A 17 3.01 -6.63 -6.21
C ASP A 17 3.87 -5.46 -5.72
N THR A 18 3.64 -5.01 -4.48
CA THR A 18 4.32 -3.87 -3.87
C THR A 18 5.45 -4.36 -2.98
N LYS A 19 6.69 -3.97 -3.33
CA LYS A 19 7.89 -4.43 -2.62
C LYS A 19 8.57 -3.29 -1.90
N LEU A 20 8.64 -3.41 -0.59
CA LEU A 20 9.40 -2.49 0.25
C LEU A 20 10.89 -2.88 0.28
N GLU A 21 11.79 -1.89 0.34
CA GLU A 21 13.23 -2.16 0.50
C GLU A 21 13.55 -2.92 1.79
N LYS A 22 12.70 -2.77 2.81
CA LYS A 22 12.74 -3.46 4.10
C LYS A 22 11.33 -3.46 4.70
N THR A 23 11.10 -4.31 5.70
CA THR A 23 9.79 -4.41 6.35
C THR A 23 9.61 -3.45 7.53
N SER A 24 10.70 -2.87 8.05
CA SER A 24 10.65 -2.03 9.25
C SER A 24 11.43 -0.73 9.12
N PHE A 25 10.76 0.38 9.43
CA PHE A 25 11.25 1.75 9.25
C PHE A 25 11.23 2.53 10.57
N ARG A 26 12.02 3.59 10.65
CA ARG A 26 11.85 4.67 11.63
C ARG A 26 10.84 5.68 11.09
N LEU A 27 10.20 6.44 11.98
CA LEU A 27 9.29 7.50 11.56
C LEU A 27 10.01 8.63 10.81
N ASP A 28 11.27 8.88 11.14
CA ASP A 28 12.09 9.94 10.53
C ASP A 28 12.89 9.50 9.30
N GLU A 29 12.60 8.32 8.74
CA GLU A 29 13.18 7.88 7.49
C GLU A 29 12.13 7.67 6.40
N ASP A 30 12.57 7.80 5.15
CA ASP A 30 11.71 7.58 4.01
C ASP A 30 11.43 6.09 3.80
N ILE A 31 10.23 5.79 3.31
CA ILE A 31 9.84 4.44 2.92
C ILE A 31 9.97 4.36 1.41
N ASN A 32 10.94 3.57 0.94
CA ASN A 32 11.16 3.34 -0.47
C ASN A 32 10.75 1.92 -0.85
N GLY A 33 10.31 1.77 -2.09
CA GLY A 33 9.94 0.49 -2.66
C GLY A 33 9.74 0.56 -4.16
N VAL A 34 9.21 -0.53 -4.70
CA VAL A 34 8.80 -0.62 -6.10
C VAL A 34 7.41 -1.25 -6.18
N VAL A 35 6.64 -0.83 -7.17
CA VAL A 35 5.44 -1.55 -7.61
C VAL A 35 5.84 -2.37 -8.84
N ASP A 36 5.74 -3.68 -8.74
CA ASP A 36 5.91 -4.59 -9.86
C ASP A 36 4.57 -4.89 -10.52
N VAL A 37 4.54 -4.71 -11.83
CA VAL A 37 3.41 -4.91 -12.71
C VAL A 37 3.68 -6.12 -13.57
N HIS A 38 2.96 -7.21 -13.33
CA HIS A 38 3.14 -8.47 -14.05
C HIS A 38 1.99 -8.72 -15.01
N GLU A 39 2.34 -8.96 -16.28
CA GLU A 39 1.41 -9.38 -17.34
C GLU A 39 0.21 -8.42 -17.54
N LEU A 40 0.41 -7.11 -17.37
CA LEU A 40 -0.55 -6.07 -17.78
C LEU A 40 -0.32 -5.56 -19.22
N ASP A 41 0.44 -6.31 -20.03
CA ASP A 41 0.72 -5.94 -21.41
C ASP A 41 -0.56 -5.76 -22.24
N GLY A 42 -0.66 -4.62 -22.92
CA GLY A 42 -1.81 -4.26 -23.74
C GLY A 42 -3.00 -3.66 -22.98
N LEU A 43 -2.91 -3.55 -21.65
CA LEU A 43 -3.87 -2.76 -20.85
C LEU A 43 -3.43 -1.29 -20.78
N GLU A 44 -4.40 -0.39 -20.82
CA GLU A 44 -4.18 1.04 -20.68
C GLU A 44 -4.30 1.40 -19.19
N ILE A 45 -3.15 1.53 -18.52
CA ILE A 45 -3.07 1.97 -17.13
C ILE A 45 -3.16 3.49 -17.10
N ASP A 46 -4.20 4.02 -16.44
CA ASP A 46 -4.41 5.45 -16.31
C ASP A 46 -3.41 6.04 -15.32
N HIS A 47 -3.40 5.48 -14.12
CA HIS A 47 -2.50 5.88 -13.03
C HIS A 47 -2.48 4.82 -11.93
N ILE A 48 -1.51 4.95 -11.03
CA ILE A 48 -1.35 4.12 -9.83
C ILE A 48 -1.44 5.03 -8.62
N GLU A 49 -2.32 4.74 -7.67
CA GLU A 49 -2.35 5.41 -6.36
C GLU A 49 -1.71 4.49 -5.32
N LEU A 50 -0.78 5.05 -4.53
CA LEU A 50 -0.31 4.41 -3.31
C LEU A 50 -0.77 5.24 -2.12
N SER A 51 -1.33 4.58 -1.11
CA SER A 51 -1.76 5.20 0.14
C SER A 51 -1.15 4.48 1.33
N LEU A 52 -0.46 5.24 2.19
CA LEU A 52 -0.03 4.76 3.50
C LEU A 52 -1.14 5.03 4.52
N ILE A 53 -1.60 3.97 5.16
CA ILE A 53 -2.73 3.96 6.08
C ILE A 53 -2.27 3.52 7.47
N GLU A 54 -2.71 4.23 8.50
CA GLU A 54 -2.72 3.76 9.89
C GLU A 54 -4.08 3.13 10.18
N ARG A 55 -4.10 1.82 10.44
CA ARG A 55 -5.30 1.04 10.73
C ARG A 55 -5.39 0.80 12.23
N LYS A 56 -6.41 1.37 12.86
CA LYS A 56 -6.67 1.23 14.29
C LYS A 56 -7.97 0.50 14.57
N LYS A 57 -8.03 -0.20 15.71
CA LYS A 57 -9.25 -0.85 16.15
C LYS A 57 -10.30 0.20 16.49
N ASN A 58 -11.52 0.00 16.01
CA ASN A 58 -12.64 0.87 16.34
C ASN A 58 -13.14 0.57 17.76
N SER A 59 -13.21 1.60 18.61
CA SER A 59 -13.72 1.49 19.97
C SER A 59 -15.24 1.68 20.07
N ASP A 60 -15.90 2.10 18.99
CA ASP A 60 -17.35 2.29 18.97
C ASP A 60 -18.08 0.94 18.84
N GLU A 61 -18.65 0.46 19.94
CA GLU A 61 -19.42 -0.79 19.99
C GLU A 61 -20.69 -0.78 19.12
N MET A 62 -21.18 0.40 18.74
CA MET A 62 -22.34 0.56 17.86
C MET A 62 -21.95 0.56 16.39
N SER A 63 -20.66 0.63 16.08
CA SER A 63 -20.18 0.62 14.71
C SER A 63 -20.18 -0.79 14.12
N GLN A 64 -20.52 -0.87 12.85
CA GLN A 64 -20.43 -2.09 12.04
C GLN A 64 -19.02 -2.37 11.50
N PHE A 65 -18.06 -1.44 11.72
CA PHE A 65 -16.68 -1.56 11.27
C PHE A 65 -15.76 -1.84 12.45
N GLU A 66 -15.00 -2.94 12.38
CA GLU A 66 -14.04 -3.34 13.43
C GLU A 66 -12.78 -2.46 13.45
N TYR A 67 -12.42 -1.86 12.31
CA TYR A 67 -11.23 -1.02 12.15
C TYR A 67 -11.59 0.33 11.53
N LEU A 68 -10.76 1.32 11.81
CA LEU A 68 -10.76 2.65 11.20
C LEU A 68 -9.42 2.84 10.49
N ASP A 69 -9.50 3.19 9.21
CA ASP A 69 -8.35 3.45 8.35
C ASP A 69 -8.12 4.96 8.24
N GLU A 70 -6.97 5.42 8.71
CA GLU A 70 -6.54 6.81 8.62
C GLU A 70 -5.45 6.95 7.56
N LYS A 71 -5.72 7.72 6.50
CA LYS A 71 -4.75 7.96 5.43
C LYS A 71 -3.69 8.96 5.89
N LEU A 72 -2.46 8.49 6.10
CA LEU A 72 -1.32 9.31 6.51
C LEU A 72 -0.70 10.06 5.34
N ALA A 73 -0.58 9.38 4.20
CA ALA A 73 -0.03 9.95 2.98
C ALA A 73 -0.58 9.21 1.75
N SER A 74 -0.65 9.89 0.62
CA SER A 74 -0.83 9.23 -0.68
C SER A 74 -0.16 10.02 -1.78
N PHE A 75 0.14 9.34 -2.88
CA PHE A 75 0.56 9.96 -4.12
C PHE A 75 0.15 9.12 -5.31
N THR A 76 0.14 9.77 -6.47
CA THR A 76 -0.16 9.15 -7.74
C THR A 76 1.12 9.01 -8.54
N ILE A 77 1.34 7.83 -9.12
CA ILE A 77 2.38 7.58 -10.11
C ILE A 77 1.75 7.44 -11.48
N GLU A 78 2.31 8.15 -12.45
CA GLU A 78 2.01 7.92 -13.87
C GLU A 78 2.77 6.69 -14.36
N ASN A 79 2.07 5.71 -14.94
CA ASN A 79 2.74 4.59 -15.58
C ASN A 79 3.38 5.04 -16.89
N ARG A 80 4.72 4.97 -16.97
CA ARG A 80 5.49 5.32 -18.17
C ARG A 80 5.81 4.11 -19.06
N GLY A 81 5.05 3.02 -18.92
CA GLY A 81 5.25 1.75 -19.62
C GLY A 81 6.38 0.91 -19.03
N SER A 82 6.64 1.03 -17.73
CA SER A 82 7.65 0.21 -17.05
C SER A 82 6.97 -0.88 -16.21
N GLU A 83 7.51 -2.09 -16.25
CA GLU A 83 7.08 -3.21 -15.41
C GLU A 83 7.39 -2.99 -13.93
N THR A 84 8.39 -2.17 -13.60
CA THR A 84 8.81 -1.91 -12.22
C THR A 84 8.88 -0.40 -11.99
N ILE A 85 8.04 0.09 -11.07
CA ILE A 85 7.85 1.52 -10.86
C ILE A 85 8.31 1.88 -9.45
N PRO A 86 9.44 2.62 -9.28
CA PRO A 86 9.93 2.98 -7.97
C PRO A 86 9.05 4.04 -7.31
N PHE A 87 8.95 3.97 -5.99
CA PHE A 87 8.19 4.92 -5.20
C PHE A 87 8.87 5.29 -3.90
N LYS A 88 8.40 6.40 -3.31
CA LYS A 88 8.92 6.93 -2.06
C LYS A 88 7.81 7.63 -1.28
N PHE A 89 7.52 7.16 -0.07
CA PHE A 89 6.85 7.97 0.92
C PHE A 89 7.89 8.75 1.73
N PRO A 90 7.71 10.07 1.91
CA PRO A 90 8.56 10.83 2.81
C PRO A 90 8.38 10.33 4.25
N ALA A 91 9.38 10.57 5.09
CA ALA A 91 9.28 10.40 6.54
C ALA A 91 7.96 10.97 7.09
N ILE A 92 7.32 10.21 7.99
CA ILE A 92 6.03 10.56 8.59
C ILE A 92 6.19 10.91 10.07
N HIS A 93 5.43 11.90 10.53
CA HIS A 93 5.57 12.41 11.90
C HIS A 93 4.26 12.47 12.68
N ASN A 94 3.16 12.09 12.03
CA ASN A 94 1.79 12.26 12.52
C ASN A 94 1.08 10.91 12.73
N VAL A 95 1.83 9.88 13.17
CA VAL A 95 1.23 8.60 13.58
C VAL A 95 0.64 8.74 14.99
N GLU A 96 -0.50 8.10 15.23
CA GLU A 96 -1.13 8.09 16.56
C GLU A 96 -0.39 7.15 17.51
N ASP A 97 -0.10 5.92 17.07
CA ASP A 97 0.67 4.92 17.83
C ASP A 97 1.51 4.05 16.89
N VAL A 98 2.80 3.90 17.17
CA VAL A 98 3.72 3.06 16.38
C VAL A 98 3.40 1.56 16.49
N ASP A 99 2.63 1.16 17.50
CA ASP A 99 2.18 -0.22 17.69
C ASP A 99 0.89 -0.53 16.90
N HIS A 100 0.29 0.46 16.22
CA HIS A 100 -0.81 0.23 15.29
C HIS A 100 -0.37 -0.54 14.03
N THR A 101 -1.34 -1.06 13.29
CA THR A 101 -1.09 -1.68 11.99
C THR A 101 -0.95 -0.58 10.95
N PHE A 102 0.11 -0.63 10.15
CA PHE A 102 0.28 0.27 9.02
C PHE A 102 0.33 -0.54 7.73
N VAL A 103 -0.39 -0.06 6.72
CA VAL A 103 -0.46 -0.72 5.41
C VAL A 103 -0.24 0.27 4.29
N ILE A 104 0.45 -0.18 3.24
CA ILE A 104 0.48 0.49 1.96
C ILE A 104 -0.53 -0.20 1.06
N ILE A 105 -1.54 0.55 0.63
CA ILE A 105 -2.52 0.11 -0.36
C ILE A 105 -2.08 0.65 -1.72
N THR A 106 -1.89 -0.26 -2.68
CA THR A 106 -1.61 0.07 -4.08
C THR A 106 -2.87 -0.21 -4.90
N HIS A 107 -3.33 0.80 -5.63
CA HIS A 107 -4.49 0.72 -6.52
C HIS A 107 -4.09 1.16 -7.92
N VAL A 108 -4.20 0.25 -8.88
CA VAL A 108 -3.92 0.49 -10.30
C VAL A 108 -5.22 0.64 -11.06
N PHE A 109 -5.44 1.84 -11.60
CA PHE A 109 -6.62 2.18 -12.39
C PHE A 109 -6.40 1.81 -13.86
N VAL A 110 -7.32 1.04 -14.43
CA VAL A 110 -7.22 0.55 -15.82
C VAL A 110 -8.45 0.96 -16.61
N SER A 111 -8.28 1.80 -17.63
CA SER A 111 -9.38 2.39 -18.43
C SER A 111 -10.33 1.37 -19.05
N SER A 112 -9.82 0.19 -19.43
CA SER A 112 -10.52 -0.80 -20.24
C SER A 112 -10.82 -2.12 -19.52
N SER A 113 -10.57 -2.19 -18.21
CA SER A 113 -10.69 -3.42 -17.42
C SER A 113 -11.14 -3.12 -15.99
N VAL A 114 -11.14 -4.15 -15.15
CA VAL A 114 -11.22 -3.99 -13.69
C VAL A 114 -9.86 -3.54 -13.18
N ASP A 115 -9.89 -2.69 -12.16
CA ASP A 115 -8.71 -2.23 -11.44
C ASP A 115 -8.02 -3.36 -10.66
N TYR A 116 -6.75 -3.14 -10.35
CA TYR A 116 -5.94 -4.07 -9.56
C TYR A 116 -5.60 -3.47 -8.20
N TYR A 117 -5.51 -4.33 -7.19
CA TYR A 117 -5.26 -3.94 -5.81
C TYR A 117 -4.21 -4.83 -5.17
N ASP A 118 -3.43 -4.22 -4.29
CA ASP A 118 -2.43 -4.90 -3.46
C ASP A 118 -2.31 -4.18 -2.10
N GLU A 119 -1.99 -4.92 -1.04
CA GLU A 119 -1.87 -4.40 0.32
C GLU A 119 -0.67 -5.04 1.03
N ASP A 120 0.25 -4.20 1.50
CA ASP A 120 1.47 -4.62 2.20
C ASP A 120 1.59 -3.96 3.57
N GLU A 121 1.85 -4.76 4.59
CA GLU A 121 2.13 -4.26 5.94
C GLU A 121 3.51 -3.60 6.02
N VAL A 122 3.57 -2.48 6.74
CA VAL A 122 4.81 -1.79 7.09
C VAL A 122 4.91 -1.65 8.61
N TYR A 123 6.08 -1.87 9.17
CA TYR A 123 6.29 -1.77 10.62
C TYR A 123 7.14 -0.55 10.98
N PHE A 124 6.74 0.21 12.00
CA PHE A 124 7.56 1.28 12.54
C PHE A 124 8.29 0.84 13.81
N LYS A 125 9.51 1.34 14.01
CA LYS A 125 10.27 1.12 15.25
C LYS A 125 10.04 2.28 16.20
N SER A 126 9.66 1.95 17.43
CA SER A 126 9.76 2.89 18.54
C SER A 126 11.24 3.24 18.77
N ILE A 127 11.55 4.54 18.80
CA ILE A 127 12.87 5.03 19.16
C ILE A 127 12.88 5.12 20.69
N SER A 128 13.46 4.12 21.35
CA SER A 128 13.71 4.10 22.80
C SER A 128 14.81 5.07 23.21
#